data_AF-A0A2K3J6Q0-F1
#
_entry.id   AF-A0A2K3J6Q0-F1
#
_cell.length_a   1.000
_cell.length_b   1.000
_cell.length_c   1.000
_cell.angle_alpha   90.00
_cell.angle_beta   90.00
_cell.angle_gamma   90.00
#
_symmetry.space_group_name_H-M   'P 1'
#
loop_
_entity.id
_entity.type
_entity.pdbx_description
1 polymer ?
#
loop_
_entity_poly.entity_id
_entity_poly.type
_entity_poly.pdbx_seq_one_letter_code
_entity_poly.pdbx_strand_id
1 'polypeptide(L)'
;VDATEKPVTAKIRIGWDNQHINGVTVARLIENTGAQAVCVHGRTADQAYAGKVNWTIMKQIKEKLHIPVIANGDVASYHSGIALLQKTGCDLVMIGREAQHCPWVFHQNPVDIQQQILRFIELYEQYENRQEAVEVADHVYWMLRDFKTTADTKKVHLITTIPRIKRYVKRLSEEKNIQQTDDE
;
A
#
# COMPACT_ATOMS: atom_id res chain seq x y z
N VAL A 1 12.92 22.57 12.52
CA VAL A 1 13.32 21.15 12.74
C VAL A 1 14.29 21.01 13.92
N ASP A 2 14.68 22.12 14.54
CA ASP A 2 15.82 22.24 15.46
C ASP A 2 15.56 21.68 16.87
N ALA A 3 14.36 21.19 17.13
CA ALA A 3 13.97 20.60 18.41
C ALA A 3 14.40 19.12 18.58
N THR A 4 15.00 18.50 17.55
CA THR A 4 15.38 17.08 17.55
C THR A 4 16.54 16.82 16.60
N GLU A 5 17.41 15.89 16.96
CA GLU A 5 18.46 15.37 16.06
C GLU A 5 17.95 14.26 15.12
N LYS A 6 16.71 13.78 15.35
CA LYS A 6 16.09 12.75 14.51
C LYS A 6 15.60 13.33 13.19
N PRO A 7 15.62 12.55 12.09
CA PRO A 7 15.05 12.96 10.81
C PRO A 7 13.61 13.44 10.92
N VAL A 8 13.34 14.66 10.44
CA VAL A 8 11.98 15.19 10.28
C VAL A 8 11.60 15.14 8.80
N THR A 9 10.48 14.49 8.49
CA THR A 9 9.94 14.40 7.13
C THR A 9 8.52 14.96 7.08
N ALA A 10 8.05 15.31 5.89
CA ALA A 10 6.68 15.82 5.70
C ALA A 10 5.92 14.99 4.67
N LYS A 11 4.60 14.91 4.82
CA LYS A 11 3.70 14.33 3.81
C LYS A 11 2.64 15.35 3.41
N ILE A 12 2.56 15.65 2.12
CA ILE A 12 1.69 16.68 1.57
C ILE A 12 0.82 16.17 0.42
N ARG A 13 -0.14 17.00 0.02
CA ARG A 13 -0.89 16.93 -1.23
C ARG A 13 -0.43 18.04 -2.18
N ILE A 14 -0.81 17.99 -3.45
CA ILE A 14 -0.36 18.97 -4.46
C ILE A 14 -1.05 20.35 -4.37
N GLY A 15 -2.09 20.46 -3.56
CA GLY A 15 -2.90 21.66 -3.42
C GLY A 15 -4.17 21.39 -2.63
N TRP A 16 -4.94 22.45 -2.36
CA TRP A 16 -6.26 22.32 -1.72
C TRP A 16 -7.30 21.78 -2.71
N ASP A 17 -7.37 22.39 -3.88
CA ASP A 17 -8.23 22.04 -5.01
C ASP A 17 -7.52 22.30 -6.35
N ASN A 18 -8.21 22.06 -7.47
CA ASN A 18 -7.63 22.25 -8.81
C ASN A 18 -7.31 23.72 -9.17
N GLN A 19 -7.90 24.69 -8.48
CA GLN A 19 -7.60 26.12 -8.66
C GLN A 19 -6.40 26.55 -7.79
N HIS A 20 -6.10 25.80 -6.73
CA HIS A 20 -5.07 26.11 -5.73
C HIS A 20 -3.96 25.06 -5.69
N ILE A 21 -3.31 24.81 -6.83
CA ILE A 21 -2.15 23.92 -6.95
C ILE A 21 -0.88 24.66 -6.51
N ASN A 22 -0.38 24.36 -5.31
CA ASN A 22 0.79 25.01 -4.71
C ASN A 22 1.86 24.02 -4.20
N GLY A 23 1.77 22.74 -4.56
CA GLY A 23 2.63 21.67 -4.06
C GLY A 23 4.13 21.92 -4.24
N VAL A 24 4.56 22.53 -5.35
CA VAL A 24 5.98 22.91 -5.59
C VAL A 24 6.44 23.96 -4.58
N THR A 25 5.64 25.00 -4.36
CA THR A 25 5.94 26.05 -3.39
C THR A 25 6.01 25.49 -1.98
N VAL A 26 5.03 24.69 -1.59
CA VAL A 26 4.99 24.05 -0.26
C VAL A 26 6.18 23.12 -0.05
N ALA A 27 6.53 22.28 -1.05
CA ALA A 27 7.66 21.36 -0.95
C ALA A 27 9.01 22.09 -0.77
N ARG A 28 9.21 23.21 -1.47
CA ARG A 28 10.40 24.05 -1.30
C ARG A 28 10.48 24.69 0.09
N LEU A 29 9.35 25.18 0.61
CA LEU A 29 9.30 25.71 1.97
C LEU A 29 9.65 24.63 3.00
N ILE A 30 9.15 23.41 2.81
CA ILE A 30 9.49 22.26 3.65
C ILE A 30 11.00 21.97 3.61
N GLU A 31 11.61 21.90 2.43
CA GLU A 31 13.06 21.72 2.30
C GLU A 31 13.85 22.84 3.00
N ASN A 32 13.45 24.10 2.78
CA ASN A 32 14.11 25.26 3.39
C ASN A 32 14.04 25.26 4.92
N THR A 33 13.07 24.56 5.52
CA THR A 33 12.99 24.41 6.99
C THR A 33 13.95 23.37 7.54
N GLY A 34 14.68 22.64 6.69
CA GLY A 34 15.62 21.58 7.07
C GLY A 34 14.99 20.19 7.15
N ALA A 35 13.80 19.97 6.57
CA ALA A 35 13.21 18.63 6.49
C ALA A 35 14.07 17.72 5.61
N GLN A 36 14.18 16.44 5.98
CA GLN A 36 15.08 15.49 5.32
C GLN A 36 14.43 14.68 4.19
N ALA A 37 13.10 14.69 4.06
CA ALA A 37 12.39 14.12 2.92
C ALA A 37 10.96 14.67 2.85
N VAL A 38 10.36 14.63 1.65
CA VAL A 38 8.94 14.95 1.46
C VAL A 38 8.22 13.86 0.68
N CYS A 39 7.08 13.40 1.19
CA CYS A 39 6.16 12.55 0.48
C CYS A 39 5.03 13.37 -0.13
N VAL A 40 4.74 13.18 -1.42
CA VAL A 40 3.70 13.92 -2.14
C VAL A 40 2.64 12.96 -2.64
N HIS A 41 1.41 13.11 -2.15
CA HIS A 41 0.25 12.50 -2.80
C HIS A 41 -0.15 13.38 -3.99
N GLY A 42 -0.14 12.83 -5.20
CA GLY A 42 -0.40 13.58 -6.44
C GLY A 42 -1.86 14.02 -6.67
N ARG A 43 -2.66 14.17 -5.61
CA ARG A 43 -4.05 14.66 -5.63
C ARG A 43 -4.16 15.87 -4.72
N THR A 44 -5.11 16.73 -5.02
CA THR A 44 -5.52 17.84 -4.15
C THR A 44 -6.28 17.33 -2.94
N ALA A 45 -6.47 18.16 -1.91
CA ALA A 45 -7.22 17.78 -0.72
C ALA A 45 -8.70 17.47 -1.05
N ASP A 46 -9.35 18.32 -1.85
CA ASP A 46 -10.76 18.21 -2.26
C ASP A 46 -11.08 16.91 -3.02
N GLN A 47 -10.12 16.42 -3.81
CA GLN A 47 -10.25 15.19 -4.57
C GLN A 47 -10.40 13.97 -3.66
N ALA A 48 -9.90 14.03 -2.42
CA ALA A 48 -9.80 12.88 -1.52
C ALA A 48 -9.16 11.67 -2.24
N TYR A 49 -9.96 10.69 -2.64
CA TYR A 49 -9.56 9.50 -3.41
C TYR A 49 -10.12 9.44 -4.84
N ALA A 50 -10.93 10.44 -5.23
CA ALA A 50 -11.46 10.59 -6.57
C ALA A 50 -10.44 11.22 -7.53
N GLY A 51 -10.73 11.18 -8.83
CA GLY A 51 -9.86 11.73 -9.85
C GLY A 51 -8.54 10.97 -10.03
N LYS A 52 -7.66 11.53 -10.86
CA LYS A 52 -6.38 10.92 -11.23
C LYS A 52 -5.22 11.61 -10.53
N VAL A 53 -4.22 10.80 -10.16
CA VAL A 53 -2.95 11.28 -9.63
C VAL A 53 -2.19 12.08 -10.69
N ASN A 54 -1.84 13.33 -10.36
CA ASN A 54 -1.07 14.24 -11.19
C ASN A 54 0.44 14.02 -10.96
N TRP A 55 1.00 13.17 -11.81
CA TRP A 55 2.43 12.85 -11.83
C TRP A 55 3.30 13.99 -12.35
N THR A 56 2.75 14.91 -13.15
CA THR A 56 3.48 16.09 -13.66
C THR A 56 3.92 16.99 -12.51
N ILE A 57 3.03 17.24 -11.53
CA ILE A 57 3.41 18.05 -10.36
C ILE A 57 4.44 17.34 -9.48
N MET A 58 4.32 16.01 -9.30
CA MET A 58 5.34 15.25 -8.55
C MET A 58 6.72 15.34 -9.22
N LYS A 59 6.77 15.24 -10.56
CA LYS A 59 7.99 15.44 -11.33
C LYS A 59 8.58 16.83 -11.13
N GLN A 60 7.76 17.88 -11.24
CA GLN A 60 8.21 19.26 -11.00
C GLN A 60 8.76 19.44 -9.58
N ILE A 61 8.13 18.85 -8.56
CA ILE A 61 8.64 18.89 -7.19
C ILE A 61 10.03 18.24 -7.14
N LYS A 62 10.17 17.03 -7.69
CA LYS A 62 11.46 16.32 -7.68
C LYS A 62 12.57 17.08 -8.40
N GLU A 63 12.27 17.72 -9.53
CA GLU A 63 13.24 18.55 -10.27
C GLU A 63 13.70 19.79 -9.49
N LYS A 64 12.95 20.23 -8.48
CA LYS A 64 13.23 21.46 -7.73
C LYS A 64 13.85 21.23 -6.34
N LEU A 65 13.73 20.02 -5.80
CA LEU A 65 14.21 19.67 -4.45
C LEU A 65 15.52 18.89 -4.55
N HIS A 66 16.38 19.06 -3.54
CA HIS A 66 17.62 18.34 -3.35
C HIS A 66 17.49 17.23 -2.29
N ILE A 67 16.47 17.31 -1.43
CA ILE A 67 16.09 16.22 -0.52
C ILE A 67 15.30 15.11 -1.24
N PRO A 68 15.30 13.87 -0.71
CA PRO A 68 14.47 12.78 -1.23
C PRO A 68 12.98 13.13 -1.34
N VAL A 69 12.40 12.80 -2.49
CA VAL A 69 10.96 12.95 -2.78
C VAL A 69 10.34 11.56 -2.93
N ILE A 70 9.28 11.30 -2.16
CA ILE A 70 8.54 10.04 -2.15
C ILE A 70 7.20 10.23 -2.88
N ALA A 71 7.03 9.60 -4.04
CA ALA A 71 5.77 9.65 -4.79
C ALA A 71 4.69 8.81 -4.13
N ASN A 72 3.45 9.30 -4.10
CA ASN A 72 2.31 8.60 -3.51
C ASN A 72 1.03 8.80 -4.34
N GLY A 73 0.27 7.72 -4.48
CA GLY A 73 -1.04 7.72 -5.13
C GLY A 73 -1.17 6.63 -6.20
N ASP A 74 -2.26 5.86 -6.11
CA ASP A 74 -2.68 4.83 -7.08
C ASP A 74 -1.61 3.81 -7.49
N VAL A 75 -0.68 3.49 -6.57
CA VAL A 75 0.29 2.41 -6.75
C VAL A 75 -0.34 1.13 -6.27
N ALA A 76 -0.47 0.15 -7.18
CA ALA A 76 -1.21 -1.08 -6.94
C ALA A 76 -0.37 -2.37 -6.88
N SER A 77 0.91 -2.26 -7.23
CA SER A 77 1.85 -3.37 -7.31
C SER A 77 3.29 -2.85 -7.34
N TYR A 78 4.26 -3.72 -7.07
CA TYR A 78 5.68 -3.43 -7.24
C TYR A 78 5.97 -2.80 -8.61
N HIS A 79 5.48 -3.41 -9.69
CA HIS A 79 5.70 -2.91 -11.06
C HIS A 79 5.06 -1.54 -11.30
N SER A 80 3.85 -1.29 -10.78
CA SER A 80 3.24 0.05 -10.88
C SER A 80 4.03 1.11 -10.08
N GLY A 81 4.67 0.72 -8.98
CA GLY A 81 5.58 1.58 -8.22
C GLY A 81 6.82 1.92 -9.03
N ILE A 82 7.47 0.93 -9.65
CA ILE A 82 8.60 1.14 -10.57
C ILE A 82 8.21 2.07 -11.73
N ALA A 83 7.04 1.85 -12.34
CA ALA A 83 6.55 2.71 -13.41
C ALA A 83 6.32 4.16 -12.93
N LEU A 84 5.83 4.35 -11.71
CA LEU A 84 5.65 5.68 -11.11
C LEU A 84 7.00 6.38 -10.88
N LEU A 85 8.01 5.67 -10.39
CA LEU A 85 9.38 6.19 -10.23
C LEU A 85 9.94 6.64 -11.58
N GLN A 86 9.88 5.79 -12.61
CA GLN A 86 10.35 6.11 -13.95
C GLN A 86 9.65 7.35 -14.53
N LYS A 87 8.34 7.49 -14.28
CA LYS A 87 7.53 8.59 -14.81
C LYS A 87 7.80 9.93 -14.12
N THR A 88 8.07 9.90 -12.81
CA THR A 88 8.18 11.10 -11.98
C THR A 88 9.62 11.51 -11.69
N GLY A 89 10.57 10.58 -11.79
CA GLY A 89 11.95 10.77 -11.33
C GLY A 89 12.10 10.81 -9.81
N CYS A 90 11.02 10.62 -9.04
CA CYS A 90 11.07 10.59 -7.58
C CYS A 90 11.99 9.46 -7.08
N ASP A 91 12.52 9.60 -5.87
CA ASP A 91 13.51 8.66 -5.32
C ASP A 91 12.87 7.41 -4.75
N LEU A 92 11.65 7.55 -4.22
CA LEU A 92 10.93 6.51 -3.48
C LEU A 92 9.43 6.53 -3.82
N VAL A 93 8.76 5.43 -3.50
CA VAL A 93 7.29 5.31 -3.60
C VAL A 93 6.71 4.91 -2.26
N MET A 94 5.58 5.52 -1.90
CA MET A 94 4.76 5.13 -0.76
C MET A 94 3.46 4.50 -1.24
N ILE A 95 3.16 3.31 -0.72
CA ILE A 95 1.94 2.54 -0.99
C ILE A 95 1.07 2.56 0.27
N GLY A 96 -0.24 2.78 0.09
CA GLY A 96 -1.21 2.86 1.18
C GLY A 96 -2.29 1.79 1.06
N ARG A 97 -3.41 2.13 0.41
CA ARG A 97 -4.62 1.30 0.31
C ARG A 97 -4.36 -0.15 -0.11
N GLU A 98 -3.54 -0.41 -1.13
CA GLU A 98 -3.25 -1.80 -1.54
C GLU A 98 -2.53 -2.61 -0.46
N ALA A 99 -1.65 -1.99 0.33
CA ALA A 99 -0.92 -2.71 1.37
C ALA A 99 -1.84 -3.23 2.49
N GLN A 100 -3.07 -2.71 2.62
CA GLN A 100 -4.04 -3.16 3.63
C GLN A 100 -4.57 -4.57 3.37
N HIS A 101 -4.70 -4.94 2.10
CA HIS A 101 -5.27 -6.22 1.67
C HIS A 101 -4.31 -7.07 0.85
N CYS A 102 -3.19 -6.49 0.42
CA CYS A 102 -2.11 -7.16 -0.28
C CYS A 102 -0.77 -6.77 0.39
N PRO A 103 -0.44 -7.30 1.58
CA PRO A 103 0.84 -7.00 2.24
C PRO A 103 2.06 -7.32 1.36
N TRP A 104 1.91 -8.25 0.41
CA TRP A 104 2.93 -8.60 -0.56
C TRP A 104 3.03 -7.64 -1.76
N VAL A 105 2.31 -6.52 -1.78
CA VAL A 105 2.40 -5.48 -2.83
C VAL A 105 3.82 -4.97 -3.07
N PHE A 106 4.69 -5.10 -2.06
CA PHE A 106 6.11 -4.72 -2.11
C PHE A 106 7.02 -5.78 -2.76
N HIS A 107 6.52 -6.99 -3.04
CA HIS A 107 7.30 -8.05 -3.67
C HIS A 107 7.26 -7.93 -5.18
N GLN A 108 8.40 -8.13 -5.82
CA GLN A 108 8.52 -8.18 -7.26
C GLN A 108 7.85 -9.43 -7.86
N ASN A 109 7.92 -10.55 -7.15
CA ASN A 109 7.44 -11.85 -7.62
C ASN A 109 6.17 -12.26 -6.86
N PRO A 110 5.35 -13.17 -7.44
CA PRO A 110 4.24 -13.79 -6.73
C PRO A 110 4.69 -14.44 -5.41
N VAL A 111 3.76 -14.48 -4.45
CA VAL A 111 3.97 -15.09 -3.13
C VAL A 111 2.94 -16.19 -2.88
N ASP A 112 3.24 -17.08 -1.95
CA ASP A 112 2.24 -17.99 -1.37
C ASP A 112 1.30 -17.19 -0.46
N ILE A 113 0.14 -16.81 -1.00
CA ILE A 113 -0.86 -16.01 -0.28
C ILE A 113 -1.38 -16.73 0.96
N GLN A 114 -1.57 -18.05 0.91
CA GLN A 114 -2.00 -18.82 2.07
C GLN A 114 -0.97 -18.71 3.19
N GLN A 115 0.31 -18.86 2.87
CA GLN A 115 1.40 -18.70 3.83
C GLN A 115 1.47 -17.27 4.38
N GLN A 116 1.27 -16.24 3.55
CA GLN A 116 1.23 -14.84 4.02
C GLN A 116 0.10 -14.61 5.04
N ILE A 117 -1.09 -15.15 4.78
CA ILE A 117 -2.24 -15.05 5.69
C ILE A 117 -1.94 -15.78 7.01
N LEU A 118 -1.36 -16.98 6.95
CA LEU A 118 -0.98 -17.73 8.15
C LEU A 118 0.08 -16.99 8.97
N ARG A 119 1.03 -16.33 8.31
CA ARG A 119 2.03 -15.49 8.95
C ARG A 119 1.42 -14.26 9.60
N PHE A 120 0.44 -13.61 8.95
CA PHE A 120 -0.32 -12.52 9.56
C PHE A 120 -1.00 -12.97 10.85
N ILE A 121 -1.71 -14.10 10.84
CA ILE A 121 -2.40 -14.62 12.02
C ILE A 121 -1.39 -14.91 13.15
N GLU A 122 -0.25 -15.53 12.83
CA GLU A 122 0.81 -15.80 13.81
C GLU A 122 1.34 -14.50 14.46
N LEU A 123 1.64 -13.47 13.66
CA LEU A 123 2.11 -12.18 14.15
C LEU A 123 1.05 -11.47 14.99
N TYR A 124 -0.22 -11.54 14.57
CA TYR A 124 -1.34 -11.00 15.34
C TYR A 124 -1.44 -11.70 16.70
N GLU A 125 -1.43 -13.04 16.73
CA GLU A 125 -1.44 -13.83 17.98
C GLU A 125 -0.26 -13.47 18.90
N GLN A 126 0.90 -13.14 18.33
CA GLN A 126 2.12 -12.84 19.08
C GLN A 126 2.13 -11.42 19.66
N TYR A 127 1.71 -10.41 18.90
CA TYR A 127 1.92 -9.00 19.24
C TYR A 127 0.64 -8.26 19.63
N GLU A 128 -0.53 -8.78 19.27
CA GLU A 128 -1.82 -8.13 19.53
C GLU A 128 -2.50 -8.73 20.76
N ASN A 129 -2.60 -7.95 21.84
CA ASN A 129 -3.16 -8.40 23.12
C ASN A 129 -4.70 -8.43 23.15
N ARG A 130 -5.37 -8.02 22.07
CA ARG A 130 -6.83 -7.82 22.02
C ARG A 130 -7.62 -9.06 21.60
N GLN A 131 -6.99 -10.04 20.94
CA GLN A 131 -7.64 -11.29 20.50
C GLN A 131 -8.95 -11.09 19.71
N GLU A 132 -9.02 -10.02 18.90
CA GLU A 132 -10.23 -9.61 18.18
C GLU A 132 -10.41 -10.43 16.90
N ALA A 133 -11.21 -11.50 16.97
CA ALA A 133 -11.44 -12.39 15.83
C ALA A 133 -12.12 -11.69 14.63
N VAL A 134 -12.91 -10.64 14.88
CA VAL A 134 -13.59 -9.88 13.81
C VAL A 134 -12.57 -9.16 12.93
N GLU A 135 -11.60 -8.48 13.54
CA GLU A 135 -10.53 -7.79 12.81
C GLU A 135 -9.68 -8.77 12.00
N VAL A 136 -9.32 -9.92 12.61
CA VAL A 136 -8.58 -10.97 11.90
C VAL A 136 -9.39 -11.49 10.72
N ALA A 137 -10.70 -11.69 10.87
CA ALA A 137 -11.57 -12.13 9.78
C ALA A 137 -11.64 -11.11 8.64
N ASP A 138 -11.70 -9.81 8.96
CA ASP A 138 -11.70 -8.72 7.96
C ASP A 138 -10.41 -8.72 7.13
N HIS A 139 -9.26 -8.75 7.80
CA HIS A 139 -7.96 -8.79 7.10
C HIS A 139 -7.79 -10.08 6.29
N VAL A 140 -8.19 -11.24 6.83
CA VAL A 140 -8.14 -12.52 6.08
C VAL A 140 -9.04 -12.46 4.85
N TYR A 141 -10.27 -11.96 4.99
CA TYR A 141 -11.18 -11.81 3.85
C TYR A 141 -10.57 -10.92 2.76
N TRP A 142 -9.98 -9.78 3.15
CA TRP A 142 -9.35 -8.88 2.20
C TRP A 142 -8.13 -9.51 1.50
N MET A 143 -7.28 -10.23 2.24
CA MET A 143 -6.12 -10.93 1.68
C MET A 143 -6.50 -12.10 0.77
N LEU A 144 -7.67 -12.69 0.94
CA LEU A 144 -8.17 -13.74 0.06
C LEU A 144 -8.68 -13.22 -1.29
N ARG A 145 -8.74 -11.90 -1.52
CA ARG A 145 -9.17 -11.31 -2.80
C ARG A 145 -8.44 -11.91 -4.01
N ASP A 146 -7.13 -12.10 -3.87
CA ASP A 146 -6.26 -12.58 -4.96
C ASP A 146 -5.99 -14.10 -4.86
N PHE A 147 -6.59 -14.79 -3.89
CA PHE A 147 -6.44 -16.24 -3.68
C PHE A 147 -7.46 -17.01 -4.54
N LYS A 148 -6.98 -17.80 -5.50
CA LYS A 148 -7.84 -18.57 -6.42
C LYS A 148 -8.41 -19.80 -5.72
N THR A 149 -9.70 -19.79 -5.41
CA THR A 149 -10.38 -20.91 -4.75
C THR A 149 -11.86 -20.95 -5.09
N THR A 150 -12.43 -22.16 -5.10
CA THR A 150 -13.87 -22.38 -5.25
C THR A 150 -14.64 -22.17 -3.94
N ALA A 151 -13.94 -22.06 -2.81
CA ALA A 151 -14.54 -21.82 -1.51
C ALA A 151 -15.16 -20.42 -1.42
N ASP A 152 -16.33 -20.31 -0.78
CA ASP A 152 -16.93 -19.02 -0.46
C ASP A 152 -16.14 -18.33 0.66
N THR A 153 -15.25 -17.41 0.27
CA THR A 153 -14.33 -16.71 1.17
C THR A 153 -15.02 -15.82 2.19
N LYS A 154 -16.26 -15.36 1.92
CA LYS A 154 -17.05 -14.52 2.85
C LYS A 154 -17.40 -15.26 4.14
N LYS A 155 -17.39 -16.60 4.12
CA LYS A 155 -17.67 -17.43 5.30
C LYS A 155 -16.68 -17.20 6.44
N VAL A 156 -15.50 -16.61 6.17
CA VAL A 156 -14.54 -16.27 7.23
C VAL A 156 -15.13 -15.31 8.27
N HIS A 157 -16.01 -14.39 7.88
CA HIS A 157 -16.69 -13.47 8.82
C HIS A 157 -17.67 -14.17 9.77
N LEU A 158 -18.07 -15.41 9.48
CA LEU A 158 -18.91 -16.21 10.38
C LEU A 158 -18.09 -16.94 11.46
N ILE A 159 -16.76 -16.83 11.42
CA ILE A 159 -15.85 -17.54 12.32
C ILE A 159 -15.44 -16.62 13.47
N THR A 160 -15.88 -16.98 14.68
CA THR A 160 -15.76 -16.10 15.86
C THR A 160 -14.50 -16.32 16.71
N THR A 161 -13.52 -17.11 16.24
CA THR A 161 -12.29 -17.38 17.00
C THR A 161 -11.08 -17.49 16.06
N ILE A 162 -9.95 -16.90 16.46
CA ILE A 162 -8.69 -16.92 15.68
C ILE A 162 -8.22 -18.35 15.34
N PRO A 163 -8.23 -19.33 16.27
CA PRO A 163 -7.83 -20.71 15.94
C PRO A 163 -8.72 -21.38 14.88
N ARG A 164 -10.01 -21.01 14.79
CA ARG A 164 -10.90 -21.51 13.73
C ARG A 164 -10.63 -20.81 12.41
N ILE A 165 -10.31 -19.51 12.41
CA ILE A 165 -9.91 -18.78 11.20
C ILE A 165 -8.62 -19.38 10.63
N LYS A 166 -7.62 -19.63 11.48
CA LYS A 166 -6.37 -20.30 11.10
C LYS A 166 -6.61 -21.68 10.48
N ARG A 167 -7.48 -22.49 11.06
CA ARG A 167 -7.88 -23.80 10.50
C ARG A 167 -8.63 -23.67 9.18
N TYR A 168 -9.48 -22.66 9.03
CA TYR A 168 -10.18 -22.38 7.78
C TYR A 168 -9.17 -22.07 6.66
N VAL A 169 -8.23 -21.16 6.89
CA VAL A 169 -7.19 -20.80 5.92
C VAL A 169 -6.35 -22.02 5.54
N LYS A 170 -5.90 -22.84 6.50
CA LYS A 170 -5.13 -24.08 6.24
C LYS A 170 -5.86 -25.11 5.37
N ARG A 171 -7.20 -25.08 5.32
CA ARG A 171 -8.01 -26.00 4.52
C ARG A 171 -8.33 -25.47 3.13
N LEU A 172 -8.09 -24.19 2.88
CA LEU A 172 -8.19 -23.64 1.54
C LEU A 172 -7.13 -24.31 0.65
N SER A 173 -7.52 -24.60 -0.58
CA SER A 173 -6.64 -25.08 -1.62
C SER A 173 -6.76 -24.15 -2.81
N GLU A 174 -5.62 -23.85 -3.43
CA GLU A 174 -5.61 -23.17 -4.72
C GLU A 174 -6.25 -24.06 -5.79
N GLU A 175 -6.98 -23.45 -6.71
CA GLU A 175 -7.42 -24.13 -7.92
C GLU A 175 -6.19 -24.63 -8.69
N LYS A 176 -6.10 -25.96 -8.89
CA LYS A 176 -5.14 -26.49 -9.86
C LYS A 176 -5.65 -26.07 -11.24
N ASN A 177 -4.91 -25.20 -11.93
CA ASN A 177 -5.13 -24.99 -13.36
C ASN A 177 -4.97 -26.34 -14.07
N ILE A 178 -6.08 -26.99 -14.41
CA ILE A 178 -6.10 -28.07 -15.41
C ILE A 178 -6.07 -27.36 -16.76
N GLN A 179 -4.89 -26.90 -17.18
CA GLN A 179 -4.61 -26.46 -18.55
C GLN A 179 -3.10 -26.30 -18.74
N GLN A 180 -2.44 -27.45 -18.87
CA GLN A 180 -1.16 -27.62 -19.55
C GLN A 180 -1.01 -29.09 -19.98
N THR A 181 -2.01 -29.57 -20.72
CA THR A 181 -1.94 -30.72 -21.63
C THR A 181 -2.82 -30.33 -22.80
N ASP A 182 -2.35 -30.55 -24.02
CA ASP A 182 -2.92 -30.11 -25.30
C ASP A 182 -2.31 -28.78 -25.78
N ASP A 183 -1.02 -28.83 -26.14
CA ASP A 183 -0.50 -28.33 -27.42
C ASP A 183 0.99 -28.74 -27.51
N GLU A 184 1.22 -29.89 -28.16
CA GLU A 184 2.47 -30.24 -28.85
C GLU A 184 2.60 -29.41 -30.13
#